data_AF-A0A329X227-F1
#
_entry.id   AF-A0A329X227-F1
#
_cell.length_a   1.000
_cell.length_b   1.000
_cell.length_c   1.000
_cell.angle_alpha   90.00
_cell.angle_beta   90.00
_cell.angle_gamma   90.00
#
_symmetry.space_group_name_H-M   'P 1'
#
loop_
_entity.id
_entity.type
_entity.pdbx_description
1 polymer ?
#
loop_
_entity_poly.entity_id
_entity_poly.type
_entity_poly.pdbx_seq_one_letter_code
_entity_poly.pdbx_strand_id
1 'polypeptide(L)'
;MINKNLFFLFSLTIPLLFSTASYSKQITEVIKCSVLDGKKGENGKNGTPSCKNGGNGGDGIAGKNNGKGGDGGKGGPNGGNGGRGGNGSGSGNGGSGGDGGKGGKGGSGGKGGPNGGQNGKNGRDG
;
A
#
# COMPACT_ATOMS: atom_id res chain seq x y z
N MET A 1 -28.19 -21.05 61.30
CA MET A 1 -27.13 -20.02 61.29
C MET A 1 -26.29 -20.22 60.04
N ILE A 2 -26.49 -19.39 59.01
CA ILE A 2 -25.71 -19.44 57.77
C ILE A 2 -24.35 -18.79 58.05
N ASN A 3 -23.28 -19.52 57.78
CA ASN A 3 -21.91 -19.09 58.05
C ASN A 3 -21.55 -17.91 57.12
N LYS A 4 -21.29 -16.74 57.71
CA LYS A 4 -21.06 -15.47 56.98
C LYS A 4 -19.82 -15.51 56.06
N ASN A 5 -18.93 -16.49 56.24
CA ASN A 5 -17.75 -16.70 55.40
C ASN A 5 -18.05 -17.37 54.05
N LEU A 6 -19.19 -18.04 53.89
CA LEU A 6 -19.52 -18.74 52.64
C LEU A 6 -20.16 -17.82 51.59
N PHE A 7 -20.81 -16.72 52.02
CA PHE A 7 -21.43 -15.74 51.12
C PHE A 7 -20.39 -14.84 50.44
N PHE A 8 -19.26 -14.59 51.09
CA PHE A 8 -18.20 -13.72 50.60
C PHE A 8 -17.37 -14.36 49.47
N LEU A 9 -17.26 -15.69 49.45
CA LEU A 9 -16.54 -16.43 48.41
C LEU A 9 -17.32 -16.54 47.09
N PHE A 10 -18.65 -16.35 47.12
CA PHE A 10 -19.49 -16.42 45.93
C PHE A 10 -19.61 -15.08 45.19
N SER A 11 -19.29 -13.94 45.83
CA SER A 11 -19.36 -12.63 45.17
C SER A 11 -18.12 -12.29 44.33
N LEU A 12 -16.97 -12.90 44.64
CA LEU A 12 -15.70 -12.53 44.00
C LEU A 12 -15.41 -13.31 42.69
N THR A 13 -16.16 -14.36 42.40
CA THR A 13 -15.92 -15.23 41.22
C THR A 13 -16.82 -14.92 40.03
N ILE A 14 -17.90 -14.15 40.21
CA ILE A 14 -18.89 -13.88 39.16
C ILE A 14 -18.44 -12.82 38.12
N PRO A 15 -17.62 -11.79 38.44
CA PRO A 15 -17.24 -10.81 37.41
C PRO A 15 -16.25 -11.34 36.38
N LEU A 16 -15.56 -12.46 36.64
CA LEU A 16 -14.58 -13.03 35.70
C LEU A 16 -15.22 -13.75 34.49
N LEU A 17 -16.55 -13.90 34.47
CA LEU A 17 -17.27 -14.45 33.32
C LEU A 17 -17.67 -13.40 32.29
N PHE A 18 -17.40 -12.11 32.53
CA PHE A 18 -17.30 -11.12 31.45
C PHE A 18 -15.93 -11.25 30.79
N SER A 19 -15.66 -12.48 30.34
CA SER A 19 -14.69 -12.79 29.31
C SER A 19 -14.91 -11.78 28.21
N THR A 20 -13.84 -11.06 27.92
CA THR A 20 -13.68 -10.16 26.80
C THR A 20 -14.40 -10.76 25.60
N ALA A 21 -15.58 -10.24 25.28
CA ALA A 21 -16.04 -10.19 23.91
C ALA A 21 -15.04 -9.26 23.21
N SER A 22 -13.82 -9.77 22.98
CA SER A 22 -12.90 -9.27 21.99
C SER A 22 -13.72 -9.33 20.73
N TYR A 23 -14.34 -8.19 20.44
CA TYR A 23 -15.02 -7.90 19.21
C TYR A 23 -13.91 -7.97 18.17
N SER A 24 -13.60 -9.20 17.75
CA SER A 24 -12.83 -9.46 16.56
C SER A 24 -13.76 -8.97 15.48
N LYS A 25 -13.66 -7.66 15.22
CA LYS A 25 -13.94 -7.07 13.93
C LYS A 25 -13.02 -7.81 12.96
N GLN A 26 -13.38 -9.04 12.61
CA GLN A 26 -13.19 -9.54 11.27
C GLN A 26 -14.08 -8.65 10.38
N ILE A 27 -13.72 -7.38 10.29
CA ILE A 27 -13.99 -6.63 9.08
C ILE A 27 -13.09 -7.37 8.11
N THR A 28 -13.71 -8.24 7.31
CA THR A 28 -13.21 -8.58 5.99
C THR A 28 -13.18 -7.28 5.20
N GLU A 29 -12.23 -6.40 5.57
CA GLU A 29 -12.01 -5.14 4.91
C GLU A 29 -11.42 -5.60 3.60
N VAL A 30 -12.23 -5.55 2.54
CA VAL A 30 -11.77 -5.83 1.18
C VAL A 30 -10.57 -4.91 0.98
N ILE A 31 -9.36 -5.43 1.13
CA ILE A 31 -8.14 -4.62 1.17
C ILE A 31 -8.01 -4.03 -0.23
N LYS A 32 -8.36 -2.75 -0.35
CA LYS A 32 -8.20 -2.01 -1.61
C LYS A 32 -6.73 -1.68 -1.76
N CYS A 33 -6.03 -2.50 -2.53
CA CYS A 33 -4.61 -2.32 -2.81
C CYS A 33 -4.27 -1.02 -3.55
N SER A 34 -5.28 -0.29 -4.06
CA SER A 34 -5.13 1.07 -4.57
C SER A 34 -4.61 2.07 -3.53
N VAL A 35 -4.63 1.74 -2.24
CA VAL A 35 -3.98 2.54 -1.19
C VAL A 35 -2.45 2.64 -1.38
N LEU A 36 -1.88 1.75 -2.19
CA LEU A 36 -0.47 1.79 -2.57
C LEU A 36 -0.21 2.75 -3.74
N ASP A 37 -1.22 3.12 -4.52
CA ASP A 37 -1.04 4.05 -5.64
C ASP A 37 -0.67 5.45 -5.13
N GLY A 38 0.30 6.05 -5.79
CA GLY A 38 0.70 7.43 -5.58
C GLY A 38 -0.39 8.37 -6.10
N LYS A 39 -0.67 9.43 -5.33
CA LYS A 39 -1.46 10.55 -5.86
C LYS A 39 -0.64 11.32 -6.88
N LYS A 40 -1.27 12.27 -7.57
CA LYS A 40 -0.61 13.13 -8.55
C LYS A 40 0.68 13.74 -7.98
N GLY A 41 1.82 13.49 -8.62
CA GLY A 41 3.16 13.92 -8.25
C GLY A 41 3.83 13.11 -7.13
N GLU A 42 3.23 12.00 -6.72
CA GLU A 42 3.73 11.12 -5.66
C GLU A 42 4.04 9.72 -6.21
N ASN A 43 5.01 9.06 -5.59
CA ASN A 43 5.39 7.69 -5.94
C ASN A 43 4.35 6.69 -5.43
N GLY A 44 4.24 5.57 -6.15
CA GLY A 44 3.57 4.38 -5.64
C GLY A 44 4.38 3.71 -4.53
N LYS A 45 3.70 3.02 -3.63
CA LYS A 45 4.31 2.26 -2.54
C LYS A 45 4.61 0.83 -2.98
N ASN A 46 5.60 0.22 -2.35
CA ASN A 46 5.93 -1.18 -2.60
C ASN A 46 4.76 -2.10 -2.20
N GLY A 47 4.69 -3.24 -2.89
CA GLY A 47 3.77 -4.30 -2.56
C GLY A 47 4.03 -4.86 -1.16
N THR A 48 2.96 -5.28 -0.51
CA THR A 48 2.96 -5.91 0.81
C THR A 48 2.46 -7.35 0.69
N PRO A 49 2.54 -8.16 1.75
CA PRO A 49 1.98 -9.52 1.73
C PRO A 49 0.50 -9.56 1.33
N SER A 50 -0.29 -8.56 1.75
CA SER A 50 -1.71 -8.44 1.44
C SER A 50 -1.99 -7.79 0.08
N CYS A 51 -1.03 -7.04 -0.46
CA CYS A 51 -1.13 -6.35 -1.73
C CYS A 51 0.17 -6.53 -2.52
N LYS A 52 0.29 -7.68 -3.17
CA LYS A 52 1.54 -8.16 -3.73
C LYS A 52 2.15 -7.24 -4.80
N ASN A 53 1.34 -6.56 -5.60
CA ASN A 53 1.86 -5.66 -6.62
C ASN A 53 2.27 -4.32 -6.00
N GLY A 54 3.32 -3.71 -6.53
CA GLY A 54 3.62 -2.33 -6.23
C GLY A 54 2.53 -1.40 -6.76
N GLY A 55 2.26 -0.32 -6.03
CA GLY A 55 1.36 0.73 -6.45
C GLY A 55 1.93 1.53 -7.62
N ASN A 56 1.07 2.08 -8.46
CA ASN A 56 1.47 2.95 -9.55
C ASN A 56 1.90 4.32 -9.02
N GLY A 57 2.88 4.95 -9.66
CA GLY A 57 3.17 6.36 -9.42
C GLY A 57 2.09 7.26 -10.03
N GLY A 58 1.79 8.38 -9.37
CA GLY A 58 0.81 9.32 -9.89
C GLY A 58 1.41 10.25 -10.95
N ASP A 59 0.58 10.72 -11.87
CA ASP A 59 1.01 11.65 -12.93
C ASP A 59 1.58 12.95 -12.34
N GLY A 60 2.47 13.61 -13.06
CA GLY A 60 3.11 14.85 -12.64
C GLY A 60 2.15 16.03 -12.53
N ILE A 61 2.55 17.04 -11.75
CA ILE A 61 1.82 18.31 -11.61
C ILE A 61 2.69 19.41 -12.19
N ALA A 62 2.16 20.19 -13.14
CA ALA A 62 2.89 21.32 -13.71
C ALA A 62 3.36 22.27 -12.61
N GLY A 63 4.63 22.69 -12.66
CA GLY A 63 5.25 23.56 -11.66
C GLY A 63 5.66 22.89 -10.35
N LYS A 64 5.27 21.63 -10.08
CA LYS A 64 5.75 20.86 -8.91
C LYS A 64 6.69 19.76 -9.37
N ASN A 65 7.85 19.62 -8.73
CA ASN A 65 8.89 18.65 -9.11
C ASN A 65 9.20 18.70 -10.63
N ASN A 66 9.18 19.90 -11.21
CA ASN A 66 9.34 20.14 -12.64
C ASN A 66 8.37 19.34 -13.52
N GLY A 67 7.18 19.03 -12.99
CA GLY A 67 6.19 18.22 -13.67
C GLY A 67 6.51 16.73 -13.74
N LYS A 68 7.51 16.22 -13.02
CA LYS A 68 7.86 14.79 -13.04
C LYS A 68 6.71 13.93 -12.52
N GLY A 69 6.43 12.83 -13.21
CA GLY A 69 5.55 11.76 -12.70
C GLY A 69 6.20 10.97 -11.56
N GLY A 70 5.37 10.41 -10.68
CA GLY A 70 5.83 9.55 -9.59
C GLY A 70 6.36 8.21 -10.09
N ASP A 71 7.35 7.65 -9.40
CA ASP A 71 7.88 6.33 -9.70
C ASP A 71 6.91 5.24 -9.17
N GLY A 72 6.82 4.11 -9.87
CA GLY A 72 6.05 2.95 -9.43
C GLY A 72 6.73 2.22 -8.27
N GLY A 73 5.94 1.65 -7.37
CA GLY A 73 6.43 0.84 -6.26
C GLY A 73 6.93 -0.53 -6.72
N LYS A 74 7.84 -1.13 -5.98
CA LYS A 74 8.32 -2.49 -6.27
C LYS A 74 7.25 -3.54 -5.95
N GLY A 75 7.29 -4.68 -6.64
CA GLY A 75 6.53 -5.87 -6.24
C GLY A 75 6.95 -6.37 -4.85
N GLY A 76 6.01 -7.02 -4.16
CA GLY A 76 6.23 -7.58 -2.83
C GLY A 76 7.18 -8.79 -2.83
N PRO A 77 7.77 -9.13 -1.67
CA PRO A 77 8.81 -10.16 -1.57
C PRO A 77 8.33 -11.58 -1.93
N ASN A 78 7.04 -11.86 -1.78
CA ASN A 78 6.43 -13.17 -2.03
C ASN A 78 5.78 -13.27 -3.42
N GLY A 79 6.40 -12.61 -4.39
CA GLY A 79 5.88 -12.42 -5.74
C GLY A 79 4.93 -11.23 -5.84
N GLY A 80 4.95 -10.60 -7.02
CA GLY A 80 4.16 -9.41 -7.34
C GLY A 80 4.84 -8.56 -8.40
N ASN A 81 4.05 -7.93 -9.26
CA ASN A 81 4.57 -7.06 -10.31
C ASN A 81 4.94 -5.69 -9.72
N GLY A 82 5.92 -5.03 -10.33
CA GLY A 82 6.18 -3.63 -10.08
C GLY A 82 5.04 -2.75 -10.58
N GLY A 83 4.80 -1.65 -9.89
CA GLY A 83 3.84 -0.62 -10.29
C GLY A 83 4.35 0.18 -11.48
N ARG A 84 3.43 0.74 -12.27
CA ARG A 84 3.79 1.62 -13.39
C ARG A 84 4.26 2.97 -12.87
N GLY A 85 5.19 3.60 -13.57
CA GLY A 85 5.50 5.02 -13.35
C GLY A 85 4.38 5.92 -13.87
N GLY A 86 4.15 7.03 -13.19
CA GLY A 86 3.22 8.08 -13.61
C GLY A 86 3.79 8.90 -14.77
N ASN A 87 2.92 9.48 -15.59
CA ASN A 87 3.36 10.33 -16.70
C ASN A 87 3.86 11.68 -16.20
N GLY A 88 4.78 12.31 -16.94
CA GLY A 88 5.17 13.70 -16.71
C GLY A 88 4.09 14.70 -17.16
N SER A 89 4.22 15.94 -16.74
CA SER A 89 3.38 17.08 -17.13
C SER A 89 4.24 18.24 -17.60
N GLY A 90 3.76 19.03 -18.58
CA GLY A 90 4.58 20.08 -19.21
C GLY A 90 5.86 19.49 -19.81
N SER A 91 7.03 19.98 -19.39
CA SER A 91 8.34 19.45 -19.77
C SER A 91 8.87 18.37 -18.82
N GLY A 92 8.06 17.92 -17.85
CA GLY A 92 8.48 16.96 -16.84
C GLY A 92 8.64 15.54 -17.36
N ASN A 93 9.58 14.80 -16.80
CA ASN A 93 9.82 13.41 -17.17
C ASN A 93 8.75 12.47 -16.60
N GLY A 94 8.54 11.33 -17.26
CA GLY A 94 7.79 10.22 -16.68
C GLY A 94 8.51 9.61 -15.50
N GLY A 95 7.77 9.08 -14.54
CA GLY A 95 8.29 8.28 -13.46
C GLY A 95 8.74 6.90 -13.95
N SER A 96 9.70 6.30 -13.27
CA SER A 96 10.16 4.95 -13.59
C SER A 96 9.15 3.90 -13.11
N GLY A 97 9.07 2.77 -13.79
CA GLY A 97 8.34 1.61 -13.28
C GLY A 97 9.09 0.95 -12.12
N GLY A 98 8.36 0.33 -11.21
CA GLY A 98 8.94 -0.41 -10.10
C GLY A 98 9.49 -1.76 -10.54
N ASP A 99 10.54 -2.25 -9.87
CA ASP A 99 11.04 -3.62 -10.08
C ASP A 99 9.99 -4.66 -9.62
N GLY A 100 9.93 -5.80 -10.28
CA GLY A 100 9.15 -6.97 -9.85
C GLY A 100 9.73 -7.57 -8.57
N GLY A 101 8.85 -8.20 -7.77
CA GLY A 101 9.27 -9.12 -6.72
C GLY A 101 9.65 -10.49 -7.30
N LYS A 102 9.98 -11.48 -6.46
CA LYS A 102 10.39 -12.81 -6.90
C LYS A 102 9.37 -13.45 -7.86
N GLY A 103 9.78 -13.73 -9.10
CA GLY A 103 8.92 -14.26 -10.17
C GLY A 103 7.90 -13.26 -10.74
N GLY A 104 8.02 -11.98 -10.39
CA GLY A 104 7.15 -10.89 -10.81
C GLY A 104 7.79 -10.04 -11.91
N LYS A 105 6.96 -9.44 -12.76
CA LYS A 105 7.44 -8.55 -13.82
C LYS A 105 7.69 -7.14 -13.30
N GLY A 106 8.66 -6.45 -13.89
CA GLY A 106 8.84 -5.02 -13.71
C GLY A 106 7.65 -4.22 -14.25
N GLY A 107 7.38 -3.08 -13.64
CA GLY A 107 6.41 -2.11 -14.11
C GLY A 107 6.93 -1.30 -15.31
N SER A 108 6.04 -0.82 -16.17
CA SER A 108 6.42 0.08 -17.25
C SER A 108 6.74 1.49 -16.71
N GLY A 109 7.70 2.18 -17.33
CA GLY A 109 7.89 3.60 -17.09
C GLY A 109 6.72 4.44 -17.60
N GLY A 110 6.51 5.61 -16.99
CA GLY A 110 5.54 6.60 -17.44
C GLY A 110 6.05 7.39 -18.65
N LYS A 111 5.14 7.95 -19.45
CA LYS A 111 5.54 8.81 -20.57
C LYS A 111 6.05 10.16 -20.06
N GLY A 112 6.96 10.78 -20.80
CA GLY A 112 7.32 12.18 -20.56
C GLY A 112 6.15 13.12 -20.84
N GLY A 113 6.24 14.34 -20.29
CA GLY A 113 5.28 15.39 -20.54
C GLY A 113 5.31 15.90 -21.98
N PRO A 114 4.21 16.53 -22.45
CA PRO A 114 4.02 16.89 -23.85
C PRO A 114 5.06 17.89 -24.39
N ASN A 115 5.75 18.64 -23.52
CA ASN A 115 6.72 19.67 -23.92
C ASN A 115 8.17 19.15 -23.80
N GLY A 116 8.41 17.93 -24.25
CA GLY A 116 9.76 17.35 -24.38
C GLY A 116 10.28 16.58 -23.16
N GLY A 117 9.39 16.15 -22.26
CA GLY A 117 9.79 15.28 -21.15
C GLY A 117 10.28 13.91 -21.64
N GLN A 118 11.23 13.31 -20.93
CA GLN A 118 11.71 11.96 -21.23
C GLN A 118 10.76 10.90 -20.63
N ASN A 119 10.64 9.75 -21.30
CA ASN A 119 9.94 8.60 -20.74
C ASN A 119 10.73 8.02 -19.56
N GLY A 120 10.00 7.54 -18.56
CA GLY A 120 10.55 6.78 -17.46
C GLY A 120 11.06 5.42 -17.93
N LYS A 121 11.99 4.85 -17.17
CA LYS A 121 12.54 3.52 -17.44
C LYS A 121 11.56 2.45 -16.96
N ASN A 122 11.55 1.30 -17.63
CA ASN A 122 10.87 0.13 -17.10
C ASN A 122 11.62 -0.43 -15.88
N GLY A 123 10.88 -0.97 -14.92
CA GLY A 123 11.44 -1.76 -13.85
C GLY A 123 11.92 -3.11 -14.36
N ARG A 124 12.77 -3.77 -13.57
CA ARG A 124 13.32 -5.09 -13.88
C ARG A 124 12.40 -6.19 -13.39
N ASP A 125 12.40 -7.32 -14.08
CA ASP A 125 11.77 -8.55 -13.58
C ASP A 125 12.58 -9.11 -12.39
N GLY A 126 11.91 -9.81 -11.47
CA GLY A 126 12.49 -10.33 -10.22
C GLY A 126 12.34 -11.83 -10.04
#